data_AF-A0A7Y7M7Y4-F1
#
_entry.id   AF-A0A7Y7M7Y4-F1
#
_cell.length_a   1.000
_cell.length_b   1.000
_cell.length_c   1.000
_cell.angle_alpha   90.00
_cell.angle_beta   90.00
_cell.angle_gamma   90.00
#
_symmetry.space_group_name_H-M   'P 1'
#
loop_
_entity.id
_entity.type
_entity.pdbx_description
1 polymer ?
#
loop_
_entity_poly.entity_id
_entity_poly.type
_entity_poly.pdbx_seq_one_letter_code
_entity_poly.pdbx_strand_id
1 'polypeptide(L)'
;SQPRPERILMAAQALRAGLSVEEIHAACRFEPWFLRELQKIVAAEHAVVQDGLPRDAQGLRRLKAMGFSDVQLGRLSGTEAHEIAALRARLAVAPVYKRIDTCAGEFASATPYMYSTYEGGFGVPECESRPTGRRKIVILGGGPNRIGQGIEFDYCCVHAAYALREAGFETIMVNCNPETVSTDYDTSDRLYFEPLTAEDVIGLIRREQEQGEVLGCIVQYGGQTPLKLSRALEAAGIALLGTPADAIDRAEDRERF
;
A
#
# COMPACT_ATOMS: atom_id res chain seq x y z
N SER A 1 -6.93 9.39 30.02
CA SER A 1 -7.31 8.18 29.25
C SER A 1 -6.38 7.02 29.61
N GLN A 2 -6.81 5.76 29.44
CA GLN A 2 -5.89 4.61 29.46
C GLN A 2 -5.32 4.35 28.05
N PRO A 3 -4.01 4.13 27.88
CA PRO A 3 -3.44 3.69 26.60
C PRO A 3 -4.01 2.33 26.19
N ARG A 4 -4.60 2.25 24.99
CA ARG A 4 -5.14 1.03 24.36
C ARG A 4 -4.81 1.05 22.87
N PRO A 5 -4.76 -0.11 22.18
CA PRO A 5 -4.43 -0.16 20.75
C PRO A 5 -5.33 0.73 19.87
N GLU A 6 -6.60 0.85 20.23
CA GLU A 6 -7.61 1.59 19.44
C GLU A 6 -7.65 3.09 19.77
N ARG A 7 -6.77 3.58 20.65
CA ARG A 7 -6.85 4.94 21.20
C ARG A 7 -6.82 6.03 20.13
N ILE A 8 -6.05 5.85 19.07
CA ILE A 8 -6.01 6.80 17.94
C ILE A 8 -7.35 6.83 17.19
N LEU A 9 -8.00 5.68 17.04
CA LEU A 9 -9.34 5.57 16.43
C LEU A 9 -10.39 6.25 17.31
N MET A 10 -10.27 6.12 18.64
CA MET A 10 -11.15 6.80 19.59
C MET A 10 -10.98 8.32 19.56
N ALA A 11 -9.75 8.82 19.35
CA ALA A 11 -9.52 10.26 19.16
C ALA A 11 -10.21 10.76 17.87
N ALA A 12 -10.15 10.00 16.78
CA ALA A 12 -10.88 10.33 15.55
C ALA A 12 -12.40 10.33 15.78
N GLN A 13 -12.90 9.35 16.51
CA GLN A 13 -14.33 9.26 16.85
C GLN A 13 -14.80 10.42 17.74
N ALA A 14 -13.96 10.89 18.67
CA ALA A 14 -14.25 12.06 19.49
C ALA A 14 -14.37 13.34 18.64
N LEU A 15 -13.50 13.52 17.63
CA LEU A 15 -13.61 14.61 16.67
C LEU A 15 -14.92 14.52 15.87
N ARG A 16 -15.30 13.32 15.40
CA ARG A 16 -16.60 13.11 14.72
C ARG A 16 -17.80 13.43 15.62
N ALA A 17 -17.68 13.20 16.92
CA ALA A 17 -18.70 13.53 17.92
C ALA A 17 -18.73 15.02 18.32
N GLY A 18 -17.83 15.86 17.76
CA GLY A 18 -17.82 17.30 17.97
C GLY A 18 -16.95 17.79 19.13
N LEU A 19 -16.12 16.93 19.74
CA LEU A 19 -15.14 17.38 20.74
C LEU A 19 -14.04 18.21 20.07
N SER A 20 -13.57 19.23 20.78
CA SER A 20 -12.44 20.05 20.36
C SER A 20 -11.12 19.31 20.48
N VAL A 21 -10.12 19.77 19.73
CA VAL A 21 -8.74 19.28 19.81
C VAL A 21 -8.20 19.44 21.24
N GLU A 22 -8.54 20.55 21.89
CA GLU A 22 -8.08 20.89 23.25
C GLU A 22 -8.69 19.95 24.30
N GLU A 23 -9.96 19.58 24.19
CA GLU A 23 -10.60 18.58 25.06
C GLU A 23 -9.97 17.19 24.90
N ILE A 24 -9.73 16.77 23.66
CA ILE A 24 -9.09 15.48 23.37
C ILE A 24 -7.64 15.49 23.87
N HIS A 25 -6.90 16.58 23.68
CA HIS A 25 -5.56 16.75 24.22
C HIS A 25 -5.56 16.68 25.75
N ALA A 26 -6.47 17.36 26.42
CA ALA A 26 -6.57 17.33 27.88
C ALA A 26 -6.78 15.88 28.41
N ALA A 27 -7.60 15.09 27.71
CA ALA A 27 -7.92 13.72 28.09
C ALA A 27 -6.86 12.68 27.70
N CYS A 28 -6.23 12.84 26.53
CA CYS A 28 -5.38 11.84 25.89
C CYS A 28 -3.93 12.28 25.68
N ARG A 29 -3.57 13.54 25.92
CA ARG A 29 -2.20 14.04 25.77
C ARG A 29 -1.57 13.82 24.39
N PHE A 30 -2.35 13.50 23.36
CA PHE A 30 -1.90 13.61 21.97
C PHE A 30 -1.59 15.07 21.72
N GLU A 31 -0.44 15.37 21.13
CA GLU A 31 -0.06 16.75 20.88
C GLU A 31 -1.08 17.38 19.89
N PRO A 32 -1.52 18.64 20.12
CA PRO A 32 -2.57 19.28 19.31
C PRO A 32 -2.34 19.32 17.80
N TRP A 33 -1.11 19.46 17.32
CA TRP A 33 -0.79 19.42 15.89
C TRP A 33 -1.24 18.08 15.27
N PHE A 34 -0.93 16.94 15.87
CA PHE A 34 -1.38 15.63 15.34
C PHE A 34 -2.91 15.50 15.33
N LEU A 35 -3.56 16.01 16.37
CA LEU A 35 -5.03 16.02 16.46
C LEU A 35 -5.65 16.92 15.39
N ARG A 36 -5.01 18.04 15.02
CA ARG A 36 -5.44 18.90 13.92
C ARG A 36 -5.27 18.23 12.57
N GLU A 37 -4.20 17.46 12.34
CA GLU A 37 -4.08 16.65 11.12
C GLU A 37 -5.19 15.61 11.03
N LEU A 38 -5.51 14.94 12.15
CA LEU A 38 -6.64 14.00 12.21
C LEU A 38 -7.99 14.71 11.97
N GLN A 39 -8.16 15.92 12.49
CA GLN A 39 -9.35 16.75 12.26
C GLN A 39 -9.52 17.10 10.78
N LYS A 40 -8.43 17.36 10.04
CA LYS A 40 -8.50 17.58 8.58
C LYS A 40 -9.03 16.34 7.86
N ILE A 41 -8.59 15.14 8.25
CA ILE A 41 -9.08 13.87 7.68
C ILE A 41 -10.58 13.70 7.98
N VAL A 42 -11.00 13.90 9.23
CA VAL A 42 -12.41 13.82 9.62
C VAL A 42 -13.28 14.85 8.87
N ALA A 43 -12.79 16.07 8.66
CA ALA A 43 -13.49 17.08 7.88
C ALA A 43 -13.64 16.67 6.41
N ALA A 44 -12.61 16.04 5.82
CA ALA A 44 -12.70 15.49 4.46
C ALA A 44 -13.65 14.30 4.37
N GLU A 45 -13.72 13.44 5.39
CA GLU A 45 -14.74 12.37 5.46
C GLU A 45 -16.15 12.97 5.39
N HIS A 46 -16.44 13.99 6.20
CA HIS A 46 -17.75 14.66 6.20
C HIS A 46 -18.06 15.31 4.85
N ALA A 47 -17.08 15.96 4.21
CA ALA A 47 -17.28 16.54 2.89
C ALA A 47 -17.63 15.46 1.84
N VAL A 48 -16.95 14.31 1.85
CA VAL A 48 -17.27 13.20 0.93
C VAL A 48 -18.67 12.63 1.19
N VAL A 49 -19.09 12.53 2.46
CA VAL A 49 -20.42 12.05 2.83
C VAL A 49 -21.52 13.04 2.40
N GLN A 50 -21.27 14.35 2.54
CA GLN A 50 -22.26 15.38 2.23
C GLN A 50 -22.34 15.72 0.75
N ASP A 51 -21.19 15.90 0.09
CA ASP A 51 -21.10 16.42 -1.27
C ASP A 51 -20.82 15.31 -2.31
N GLY A 52 -20.48 14.11 -1.85
CA GLY A 52 -20.02 13.01 -2.69
C GLY A 52 -18.54 13.13 -3.08
N LEU A 53 -18.11 12.28 -4.02
CA LEU A 53 -16.73 12.28 -4.49
C LEU A 53 -16.46 13.43 -5.47
N PRO A 54 -15.28 14.08 -5.38
CA PRO A 54 -14.82 14.99 -6.42
C PRO A 54 -14.81 14.32 -7.79
N ARG A 55 -15.23 15.06 -8.82
CA ARG A 55 -15.31 14.56 -10.21
C ARG A 55 -14.12 14.95 -11.06
N ASP A 56 -13.21 15.75 -10.52
CA ASP A 56 -11.99 16.21 -11.16
C ASP A 56 -10.74 15.57 -10.53
N ALA A 57 -9.65 15.55 -11.30
CA ALA A 57 -8.41 14.90 -10.89
C ALA A 57 -7.74 15.57 -9.68
N GLN A 58 -7.91 16.89 -9.50
CA GLN A 58 -7.27 17.63 -8.42
C GLN A 58 -7.92 17.30 -7.07
N GLY A 59 -9.25 17.34 -7.00
CA GLY A 59 -10.02 16.99 -5.81
C GLY A 59 -9.82 15.55 -5.39
N LEU A 60 -9.87 14.60 -6.34
CA LEU A 60 -9.65 13.19 -6.03
C LEU A 60 -8.21 12.92 -5.59
N ARG A 61 -7.21 13.51 -6.26
CA ARG A 61 -5.81 13.40 -5.85
C ARG A 61 -5.58 13.97 -4.45
N ARG A 62 -6.24 15.07 -4.08
CA ARG A 62 -6.17 15.63 -2.72
C ARG A 62 -6.64 14.63 -1.66
N LEU A 63 -7.75 13.92 -1.91
CA LEU A 63 -8.22 12.87 -1.00
C LEU A 63 -7.20 11.72 -0.91
N LYS A 64 -6.67 11.27 -2.06
CA LYS A 64 -5.64 10.22 -2.06
C LYS A 64 -4.35 10.65 -1.34
N ALA A 65 -3.94 11.90 -1.48
CA ALA A 65 -2.79 12.48 -0.78
C ALA A 65 -2.97 12.58 0.74
N MET A 66 -4.22 12.62 1.22
CA MET A 66 -4.55 12.52 2.65
C MET A 66 -4.53 11.07 3.17
N GLY A 67 -4.27 10.09 2.30
CA GLY A 67 -4.19 8.67 2.66
C GLY A 67 -5.50 7.90 2.60
N PHE A 68 -6.56 8.46 1.99
CA PHE A 68 -7.81 7.72 1.80
C PHE A 68 -7.63 6.57 0.81
N SER A 69 -7.89 5.35 1.24
CA SER A 69 -8.01 4.18 0.35
C SER A 69 -9.29 4.22 -0.48
N ASP A 70 -9.29 3.51 -1.60
CA ASP A 70 -10.46 3.34 -2.47
C ASP A 70 -11.61 2.64 -1.72
N VAL A 71 -11.29 1.74 -0.76
CA VAL A 71 -12.28 1.12 0.13
C VAL A 71 -12.91 2.13 1.09
N GLN A 72 -12.13 3.03 1.68
CA GLN A 72 -12.67 4.06 2.58
C GLN A 72 -13.54 5.06 1.81
N LEU A 73 -13.08 5.52 0.65
CA LEU A 73 -13.85 6.41 -0.20
C LEU A 73 -15.16 5.77 -0.68
N GLY A 74 -15.11 4.49 -1.06
CA GLY A 74 -16.31 3.73 -1.41
C GLY A 74 -17.32 3.70 -0.27
N ARG A 75 -16.89 3.35 0.95
CA ARG A 75 -17.76 3.36 2.13
C ARG A 75 -18.37 4.72 2.44
N LEU A 76 -17.60 5.81 2.31
CA LEU A 76 -18.06 7.16 2.59
C LEU A 76 -19.06 7.69 1.55
N SER A 77 -18.88 7.30 0.29
CA SER A 77 -19.69 7.77 -0.84
C SER A 77 -20.82 6.82 -1.25
N GLY A 78 -20.89 5.62 -0.66
CA GLY A 78 -21.88 4.60 -1.01
C GLY A 78 -21.59 3.90 -2.35
N THR A 79 -20.34 3.85 -2.78
CA THR A 79 -19.90 3.16 -4.00
C THR A 79 -18.93 2.02 -3.69
N GLU A 80 -18.67 1.15 -4.65
CA GLU A 80 -17.72 0.06 -4.48
C GLU A 80 -16.27 0.51 -4.75
N ALA A 81 -15.30 -0.12 -4.09
CA ALA A 81 -13.89 0.27 -4.22
C ALA A 81 -13.36 0.18 -5.67
N HIS A 82 -13.84 -0.80 -6.45
CA HIS A 82 -13.46 -0.94 -7.86
C HIS A 82 -13.97 0.21 -8.74
N GLU A 83 -15.10 0.84 -8.37
CA GLU A 83 -15.63 2.02 -9.06
C GLU A 83 -14.77 3.25 -8.77
N ILE A 84 -14.26 3.38 -7.54
CA ILE A 84 -13.28 4.42 -7.19
C ILE A 84 -11.99 4.24 -7.99
N ALA A 85 -11.48 3.00 -8.07
CA ALA A 85 -10.29 2.69 -8.87
C ALA A 85 -10.50 3.02 -10.36
N ALA A 86 -11.67 2.71 -10.92
CA ALA A 86 -12.03 3.07 -12.30
C ALA A 86 -12.13 4.59 -12.50
N LEU A 87 -12.71 5.33 -11.54
CA LEU A 87 -12.74 6.79 -11.54
C LEU A 87 -11.33 7.38 -11.53
N ARG A 88 -10.45 6.87 -10.64
CA ARG A 88 -9.04 7.29 -10.57
C ARG A 88 -8.32 7.07 -11.89
N ALA A 89 -8.48 5.89 -12.50
CA ALA A 89 -7.89 5.58 -13.79
C ALA A 89 -8.37 6.55 -14.89
N ARG A 90 -9.68 6.81 -14.96
CA ARG A 90 -10.27 7.75 -15.93
C ARG A 90 -9.76 9.18 -15.77
N LEU A 91 -9.46 9.60 -14.54
CA LEU A 91 -8.95 10.93 -14.22
C LEU A 91 -7.41 11.01 -14.19
N ALA A 92 -6.70 9.93 -14.54
CA ALA A 92 -5.25 9.81 -14.42
C ALA A 92 -4.72 10.17 -13.01
N VAL A 93 -5.46 9.76 -11.97
CA VAL A 93 -5.06 9.89 -10.56
C VAL A 93 -4.42 8.58 -10.12
N ALA A 94 -3.14 8.40 -10.44
CA ALA A 94 -2.32 7.27 -10.01
C ALA A 94 -1.28 7.73 -8.97
N PRO A 95 -0.78 6.83 -8.11
CA PRO A 95 0.35 7.16 -7.26
C PRO A 95 1.61 7.36 -8.12
N VAL A 96 2.50 8.19 -7.60
CA VAL A 96 3.91 8.23 -8.01
C VAL A 96 4.76 7.57 -6.94
N TYR A 97 5.92 7.07 -7.33
CA TYR A 97 6.84 6.41 -6.41
C TYR A 97 8.09 7.26 -6.28
N LYS A 98 8.49 7.54 -5.05
CA LYS A 98 9.65 8.35 -4.69
C LYS A 98 10.74 7.46 -4.12
N ARG A 99 12.00 7.83 -4.32
CA ARG A 99 13.14 7.11 -3.75
C ARG A 99 13.52 7.67 -2.39
N ILE A 100 14.05 6.80 -1.54
CA ILE A 100 14.62 7.17 -0.25
C ILE A 100 16.14 7.32 -0.46
N ASP A 101 16.63 8.56 -0.41
CA ASP A 101 18.00 8.95 -0.80
C ASP A 101 18.86 9.43 0.38
N THR A 102 18.28 9.58 1.58
CA THR A 102 18.90 10.15 2.79
C THR A 102 19.31 11.64 2.73
N CYS A 103 19.14 12.32 1.58
CA CYS A 103 19.61 13.68 1.33
C CYS A 103 18.52 14.62 0.76
N ALA A 104 17.26 14.19 0.73
CA ALA A 104 16.12 14.99 0.31
C ALA A 104 16.29 15.60 -1.10
N GLY A 105 16.81 14.81 -2.04
CA GLY A 105 17.01 15.21 -3.43
C GLY A 105 18.28 16.02 -3.71
N GLU A 106 19.16 16.24 -2.72
CA GLU A 106 20.44 16.93 -2.96
C GLU A 106 21.33 16.16 -3.95
N PHE A 107 21.33 14.83 -3.85
CA PHE A 107 22.08 13.94 -4.73
C PHE A 107 21.18 12.87 -5.34
N ALA A 108 21.46 12.49 -6.58
CA ALA A 108 20.76 11.38 -7.21
C ALA A 108 21.08 10.07 -6.49
N SER A 109 20.06 9.42 -5.93
CA SER A 109 20.22 8.09 -5.35
C SER A 109 20.04 6.99 -6.38
N ALA A 110 20.98 6.04 -6.37
CA ALA A 110 20.85 4.77 -7.08
C ALA A 110 20.10 3.72 -6.25
N THR A 111 19.80 3.99 -4.98
CA THR A 111 19.15 3.00 -4.10
C THR A 111 17.78 2.62 -4.64
N PRO A 112 17.47 1.31 -4.71
CA PRO A 112 16.21 0.82 -5.25
C PRO A 112 15.06 0.89 -4.22
N TYR A 113 15.14 1.80 -3.25
CA TYR A 113 14.23 1.86 -2.11
C TYR A 113 13.15 2.92 -2.31
N MET A 114 11.89 2.51 -2.42
CA MET A 114 10.79 3.36 -2.86
C MET A 114 9.56 3.31 -1.96
N TYR A 115 8.77 4.38 -1.99
CA TYR A 115 7.43 4.46 -1.39
C TYR A 115 6.49 5.26 -2.32
N SER A 116 5.19 5.04 -2.20
CA SER A 116 4.15 5.67 -2.99
C SER A 116 3.65 6.95 -2.34
N THR A 117 3.22 7.88 -3.18
CA THR A 117 2.56 9.11 -2.76
C THR A 117 1.66 9.63 -3.88
N TYR A 118 0.69 10.44 -3.49
CA TYR A 118 -0.18 11.19 -4.41
C TYR A 118 0.21 12.67 -4.42
N GLU A 119 1.51 12.95 -4.52
CA GLU A 119 2.03 14.30 -4.71
C GLU A 119 1.27 15.02 -5.84
N GLY A 120 1.09 16.33 -5.72
CA GLY A 120 0.33 17.14 -6.67
C GLY A 120 -0.11 18.50 -6.12
N GLY A 121 0.30 18.85 -4.90
CA GLY A 121 0.12 20.20 -4.34
C GLY A 121 0.99 21.27 -5.02
N PHE A 122 2.10 20.87 -5.65
CA PHE A 122 3.07 21.76 -6.29
C PHE A 122 3.45 21.23 -7.68
N GLY A 123 2.58 21.43 -8.68
CA GLY A 123 2.86 21.08 -10.07
C GLY A 123 2.50 19.64 -10.47
N VAL A 124 3.12 19.16 -11.55
CA VAL A 124 2.88 17.83 -12.11
C VAL A 124 3.60 16.78 -11.25
N PRO A 125 2.94 15.70 -10.80
CA PRO A 125 3.58 14.69 -9.97
C PRO A 125 4.73 14.00 -10.72
N GLU A 126 5.92 13.95 -10.13
CA GLU A 126 7.07 13.24 -10.69
C GLU A 126 7.21 11.84 -10.10
N CYS A 127 7.40 10.83 -10.96
CA CYS A 127 7.60 9.44 -10.56
C CYS A 127 9.06 9.01 -10.77
N GLU A 128 9.71 8.58 -9.69
CA GLU A 128 11.12 8.17 -9.66
C GLU A 128 11.29 6.64 -9.71
N SER A 129 10.20 5.88 -9.89
CA SER A 129 10.27 4.42 -9.98
C SER A 129 11.26 3.99 -11.06
N ARG A 130 11.15 4.58 -12.26
CA ARG A 130 11.99 4.25 -13.43
C ARG A 130 12.09 2.72 -13.63
N PRO A 131 10.96 2.05 -13.98
CA PRO A 131 10.95 0.61 -14.21
C PRO A 131 11.95 0.21 -15.31
N THR A 132 12.61 -0.93 -15.18
CA THR A 132 13.59 -1.37 -16.20
C THR A 132 12.94 -2.24 -17.28
N GLY A 133 13.65 -2.53 -18.37
CA GLY A 133 13.20 -3.42 -19.44
C GLY A 133 13.37 -4.93 -19.15
N ARG A 134 13.81 -5.32 -17.95
CA ARG A 134 14.10 -6.72 -17.61
C ARG A 134 12.81 -7.54 -17.42
N ARG A 135 12.97 -8.86 -17.36
CA ARG A 135 11.92 -9.79 -16.92
C ARG A 135 11.90 -9.80 -15.40
N LYS A 136 10.74 -9.54 -14.82
CA LYS A 136 10.58 -9.21 -13.40
C LYS A 136 9.65 -10.18 -12.70
N ILE A 137 9.94 -10.45 -11.43
CA ILE A 137 9.09 -11.23 -10.55
C ILE A 137 8.87 -10.45 -9.26
N VAL A 138 7.60 -10.36 -8.85
CA VAL A 138 7.18 -9.67 -7.63
C VAL A 138 7.08 -10.67 -6.50
N ILE A 139 7.60 -10.32 -5.33
CA ILE A 139 7.56 -11.11 -4.11
C ILE A 139 6.86 -10.28 -3.04
N LEU A 140 5.74 -10.79 -2.53
CA LEU A 140 5.01 -10.12 -1.45
C LEU A 140 5.45 -10.68 -0.11
N GLY A 141 5.93 -9.79 0.76
CA GLY A 141 6.24 -10.08 2.15
C GLY A 141 4.99 -10.31 2.99
N GLY A 142 5.17 -10.43 4.32
CA GLY A 142 4.08 -10.72 5.25
C GLY A 142 3.46 -9.51 5.94
N GLY A 143 4.10 -8.34 5.87
CA GLY A 143 3.76 -7.19 6.69
C GLY A 143 4.25 -7.37 8.14
N PRO A 144 3.67 -6.64 9.11
CA PRO A 144 4.14 -6.68 10.49
C PRO A 144 3.99 -8.06 11.12
N ASN A 145 5.00 -8.45 11.89
CA ASN A 145 5.03 -9.72 12.62
C ASN A 145 3.89 -9.81 13.64
N ARG A 146 3.27 -10.99 13.76
CA ARG A 146 2.25 -11.31 14.77
C ARG A 146 2.32 -12.77 15.17
N ILE A 147 1.65 -13.15 16.26
CA ILE A 147 1.56 -14.56 16.66
C ILE A 147 1.00 -15.39 15.50
N GLY A 148 1.75 -16.41 15.08
CA GLY A 148 1.43 -17.27 13.92
C GLY A 148 1.91 -16.74 12.57
N GLN A 149 2.51 -15.55 12.51
CA GLN A 149 3.18 -15.00 11.33
C GLN A 149 4.46 -14.26 11.73
N GLY A 150 5.55 -15.00 11.87
CA GLY A 150 6.84 -14.47 12.29
C GLY A 150 7.88 -14.38 11.18
N ILE A 151 9.15 -14.32 11.61
CA ILE A 151 10.33 -14.16 10.76
C ILE A 151 10.54 -15.32 9.77
N GLU A 152 9.95 -16.49 10.03
CA GLU A 152 10.00 -17.65 9.14
C GLU A 152 9.47 -17.34 7.73
N PHE A 153 8.48 -16.46 7.62
CA PHE A 153 7.95 -16.02 6.33
C PHE A 153 8.87 -15.01 5.63
N ASP A 154 9.55 -14.17 6.41
CA ASP A 154 10.56 -13.25 5.88
C ASP A 154 11.73 -14.03 5.25
N TYR A 155 12.21 -15.06 5.95
CA TYR A 155 13.24 -15.97 5.47
C TYR A 155 12.90 -16.56 4.09
N CYS A 156 11.67 -17.06 3.92
CA CYS A 156 11.21 -17.58 2.63
C CYS A 156 11.22 -16.52 1.52
N CYS A 157 10.79 -15.30 1.82
CA CYS A 157 10.78 -14.19 0.85
C CYS A 157 12.21 -13.79 0.42
N VAL A 158 13.14 -13.71 1.37
CA VAL A 158 14.56 -13.41 1.12
C VAL A 158 15.19 -14.48 0.22
N HIS A 159 14.99 -15.76 0.55
CA HIS A 159 15.54 -16.86 -0.25
C HIS A 159 14.95 -16.92 -1.66
N ALA A 160 13.68 -16.57 -1.83
CA ALA A 160 13.09 -16.43 -3.15
C ALA A 160 13.75 -15.33 -3.98
N ALA A 161 14.03 -14.17 -3.36
CA ALA A 161 14.73 -13.08 -4.04
C ALA A 161 16.16 -13.48 -4.45
N TYR A 162 16.89 -14.22 -3.62
CA TYR A 162 18.21 -14.76 -3.99
C TYR A 162 18.13 -15.74 -5.16
N ALA A 163 17.27 -16.76 -5.07
CA ALA A 163 17.14 -17.78 -6.11
C ALA A 163 16.69 -17.20 -7.46
N LEU A 164 15.76 -16.24 -7.46
CA LEU A 164 15.26 -15.61 -8.68
C LEU A 164 16.30 -14.70 -9.34
N ARG A 165 17.10 -13.99 -8.53
CA ARG A 165 18.22 -13.20 -9.03
C ARG A 165 19.31 -14.08 -9.63
N GLU A 166 19.64 -15.21 -9.00
CA GLU A 166 20.55 -16.22 -9.58
C GLU A 166 20.03 -16.79 -10.89
N ALA A 167 18.71 -16.94 -11.02
CA ALA A 167 18.04 -17.34 -12.26
C ALA A 167 17.92 -16.20 -13.30
N GLY A 168 18.45 -15.01 -13.01
CA GLY A 168 18.54 -13.88 -13.94
C GLY A 168 17.32 -12.96 -13.99
N PHE A 169 16.34 -13.13 -13.11
CA PHE A 169 15.17 -12.25 -13.02
C PHE A 169 15.49 -10.97 -12.24
N GLU A 170 14.83 -9.87 -12.60
CA GLU A 170 14.76 -8.70 -11.74
C GLU A 170 13.74 -8.94 -10.63
N THR A 171 14.18 -8.83 -9.39
CA THR A 171 13.36 -9.12 -8.21
C THR A 171 12.76 -7.84 -7.65
N ILE A 172 11.44 -7.85 -7.44
CA ILE A 172 10.70 -6.74 -6.84
C ILE A 172 10.14 -7.21 -5.49
N MET A 173 10.69 -6.70 -4.39
CA MET A 173 10.19 -6.98 -3.05
C MET A 173 9.16 -5.92 -2.63
N VAL A 174 8.04 -6.38 -2.07
CA VAL A 174 7.01 -5.51 -1.50
C VAL A 174 6.74 -5.93 -0.07
N ASN A 175 7.06 -5.07 0.89
CA ASN A 175 6.80 -5.34 2.31
C ASN A 175 6.78 -4.01 3.09
N CYS A 176 6.15 -3.99 4.26
CA CYS A 176 6.04 -2.81 5.13
C CYS A 176 6.52 -3.05 6.56
N ASN A 177 7.21 -4.17 6.81
CA ASN A 177 7.77 -4.46 8.12
C ASN A 177 9.17 -3.85 8.24
N PRO A 178 9.41 -2.86 9.12
CA PRO A 178 10.73 -2.26 9.24
C PRO A 178 11.78 -3.16 9.91
N GLU A 179 11.38 -4.29 10.49
CA GLU A 179 12.26 -5.19 11.25
C GLU A 179 12.90 -6.29 10.40
N THR A 180 12.57 -6.37 9.11
CA THR A 180 12.86 -7.53 8.27
C THR A 180 14.08 -7.38 7.36
N VAL A 181 14.68 -8.51 6.99
CA VAL A 181 15.78 -8.55 6.00
C VAL A 181 15.23 -8.39 4.58
N SER A 182 13.97 -8.80 4.32
CA SER A 182 13.34 -8.52 3.02
C SER A 182 13.25 -7.03 2.69
N THR A 183 13.17 -6.16 3.70
CA THR A 183 13.14 -4.70 3.55
C THR A 183 14.51 -4.06 3.55
N ASP A 184 15.59 -4.85 3.49
CA ASP A 184 16.91 -4.35 3.11
C ASP A 184 16.94 -4.15 1.58
N TYR A 185 17.38 -2.97 1.14
CA TYR A 185 17.44 -2.64 -0.28
C TYR A 185 18.48 -3.47 -1.05
N ASP A 186 19.42 -4.13 -0.38
CA ASP A 186 20.37 -5.07 -1.01
C ASP A 186 19.72 -6.45 -1.31
N THR A 187 18.60 -6.77 -0.65
CA THR A 187 17.90 -8.06 -0.79
C THR A 187 17.19 -8.20 -2.13
N SER A 188 16.85 -7.13 -2.83
CA SER A 188 16.16 -7.21 -4.13
C SER A 188 16.63 -6.12 -5.08
N ASP A 189 16.43 -6.29 -6.39
CA ASP A 189 16.76 -5.25 -7.36
C ASP A 189 15.90 -3.98 -7.15
N ARG A 190 14.69 -4.15 -6.60
CA ARG A 190 13.65 -3.12 -6.45
C ARG A 190 12.86 -3.37 -5.17
N LEU A 191 12.92 -2.45 -4.20
CA LEU A 191 12.19 -2.53 -2.94
C LEU A 191 11.10 -1.46 -2.86
N TYR A 192 9.85 -1.90 -2.68
CA TYR A 192 8.70 -1.05 -2.39
C TYR A 192 8.27 -1.21 -0.93
N PHE A 193 8.46 -0.16 -0.13
CA PHE A 193 8.02 -0.12 1.27
C PHE A 193 6.54 0.27 1.34
N GLU A 194 5.68 -0.64 0.88
CA GLU A 194 4.27 -0.37 0.65
C GLU A 194 3.36 -1.24 1.52
N PRO A 195 2.16 -0.75 1.88
CA PRO A 195 1.14 -1.59 2.47
C PRO A 195 0.78 -2.77 1.55
N LEU A 196 0.58 -3.95 2.13
CA LEU A 196 0.14 -5.13 1.40
C LEU A 196 -1.39 -5.14 1.24
N THR A 197 -1.91 -4.14 0.54
CA THR A 197 -3.31 -4.08 0.13
C THR A 197 -3.44 -4.34 -1.36
N ALA A 198 -4.63 -4.77 -1.81
CA ALA A 198 -4.89 -4.96 -3.23
C ALA A 198 -4.66 -3.67 -4.03
N GLU A 199 -5.06 -2.51 -3.49
CA GLU A 199 -4.91 -1.23 -4.16
C GLU A 199 -3.43 -0.90 -4.43
N ASP A 200 -2.60 -0.97 -3.39
CA ASP A 200 -1.20 -0.57 -3.45
C ASP A 200 -0.37 -1.55 -4.30
N VAL A 201 -0.58 -2.86 -4.10
CA VAL A 201 0.12 -3.91 -4.84
C VAL A 201 -0.28 -3.90 -6.32
N ILE A 202 -1.56 -3.74 -6.65
CA ILE A 202 -1.96 -3.61 -8.06
C ILE A 202 -1.35 -2.35 -8.65
N GLY A 203 -1.40 -1.21 -7.93
CA GLY A 203 -0.82 0.05 -8.36
C GLY A 203 0.67 -0.07 -8.73
N LEU A 204 1.48 -0.71 -7.87
CA LEU A 204 2.92 -0.84 -8.11
C LEU A 204 3.21 -1.83 -9.24
N ILE A 205 2.45 -2.91 -9.36
CA ILE A 205 2.62 -3.89 -10.43
C ILE A 205 2.29 -3.24 -11.78
N ARG A 206 1.22 -2.45 -11.85
CA ARG A 206 0.90 -1.67 -13.06
C ARG A 206 2.02 -0.72 -13.43
N ARG A 207 2.61 -0.04 -12.44
CA ARG A 207 3.78 0.81 -12.69
C ARG A 207 4.95 0.02 -13.25
N GLU A 208 5.25 -1.15 -12.68
CA GLU A 208 6.34 -2.00 -13.15
C GLU A 208 6.09 -2.63 -14.54
N GLN A 209 4.82 -2.75 -14.94
CA GLN A 209 4.41 -3.21 -16.28
C GLN A 209 4.55 -2.14 -17.37
N GLU A 210 4.80 -0.87 -17.03
CA GLU A 210 5.01 0.20 -18.03
C GLU A 210 6.28 -0.03 -18.87
N GLN A 211 7.25 -0.77 -18.34
CA GLN A 211 8.48 -1.11 -19.04
C GLN A 211 8.95 -2.52 -18.65
N GLY A 212 9.33 -3.34 -19.63
CA GLY A 212 9.74 -4.73 -19.40
C GLY A 212 8.56 -5.69 -19.27
N GLU A 213 8.81 -6.86 -18.67
CA GLU A 213 7.82 -7.93 -18.54
C GLU A 213 7.72 -8.36 -17.07
N VAL A 214 6.59 -8.09 -16.41
CA VAL A 214 6.29 -8.67 -15.09
C VAL A 214 5.66 -10.04 -15.30
N LEU A 215 6.41 -11.10 -15.02
CA LEU A 215 5.98 -12.49 -15.26
C LEU A 215 4.87 -12.93 -14.30
N GLY A 216 4.87 -12.36 -13.10
CA GLY A 216 3.86 -12.63 -12.09
C GLY A 216 4.32 -12.30 -10.69
N CYS A 217 3.52 -12.74 -9.74
CA CYS A 217 3.64 -12.44 -8.33
C CYS A 217 3.69 -13.73 -7.51
N ILE A 218 4.63 -13.82 -6.58
CA ILE A 218 4.72 -14.86 -5.56
C ILE A 218 4.02 -14.36 -4.31
N VAL A 219 3.01 -15.11 -3.85
CA VAL A 219 2.17 -14.77 -2.70
C VAL A 219 2.22 -15.82 -1.58
N GLN A 220 2.89 -16.94 -1.83
CA GLN A 220 2.87 -18.13 -0.97
C GLN A 220 3.90 -18.07 0.16
N TYR A 221 4.86 -17.13 0.11
CA TYR A 221 6.00 -17.09 1.02
C TYR A 221 5.83 -16.10 2.18
N GLY A 222 5.04 -15.02 2.02
CA GLY A 222 4.79 -14.05 3.08
C GLY A 222 3.67 -14.43 4.06
N GLY A 223 3.20 -15.67 4.04
CA GLY A 223 2.12 -16.16 4.91
C GLY A 223 0.74 -15.62 4.51
N GLN A 224 -0.16 -15.46 5.48
CA GLN A 224 -1.57 -15.18 5.24
C GLN A 224 -1.86 -13.83 4.57
N THR A 225 -1.06 -12.79 4.84
CA THR A 225 -1.28 -11.44 4.33
C THR A 225 -1.31 -11.41 2.79
N PRO A 226 -0.26 -11.88 2.09
CA PRO A 226 -0.27 -11.93 0.63
C PRO A 226 -1.20 -13.01 0.05
N LEU A 227 -1.40 -14.14 0.75
CA LEU A 227 -2.34 -15.18 0.30
C LEU A 227 -3.76 -14.63 0.12
N LYS A 228 -4.23 -13.75 1.02
CA LYS A 228 -5.53 -13.09 0.92
C LYS A 228 -5.66 -12.15 -0.29
N LEU A 229 -4.55 -11.74 -0.90
CA LEU A 229 -4.55 -10.88 -2.09
C LEU A 229 -4.66 -11.67 -3.40
N SER A 230 -4.46 -13.00 -3.37
CA SER A 230 -4.43 -13.86 -4.56
C SER A 230 -5.60 -13.63 -5.52
N ARG A 231 -6.85 -13.70 -5.01
CA ARG A 231 -8.06 -13.47 -5.80
C ARG A 231 -8.13 -12.05 -6.40
N ALA A 232 -7.73 -11.03 -5.65
CA ALA A 232 -7.75 -9.65 -6.13
C ALA A 232 -6.70 -9.41 -7.24
N LEU A 233 -5.52 -10.01 -7.11
CA LEU A 233 -4.47 -9.95 -8.13
C LEU A 233 -4.89 -10.69 -9.40
N GLU A 234 -5.45 -11.88 -9.29
CA GLU A 234 -5.94 -12.65 -10.43
C GLU A 234 -7.11 -11.94 -11.14
N ALA A 235 -8.06 -11.37 -10.38
CA ALA A 235 -9.14 -10.55 -10.94
C ALA A 235 -8.63 -9.30 -11.65
N ALA A 236 -7.48 -8.77 -11.24
CA ALA A 236 -6.76 -7.72 -11.95
C ALA A 236 -5.92 -8.25 -13.13
N GLY A 237 -5.94 -9.54 -13.46
CA GLY A 237 -5.13 -10.11 -14.53
C GLY A 237 -3.63 -10.11 -14.25
N ILE A 238 -3.24 -10.12 -12.97
CA ILE A 238 -1.85 -10.30 -12.54
C ILE A 238 -1.63 -11.79 -12.28
N ALA A 239 -0.69 -12.38 -13.00
CA ALA A 239 -0.39 -13.81 -12.89
C ALA A 239 0.21 -14.14 -11.50
N LEU A 240 -0.30 -15.19 -10.87
CA LEU A 240 0.33 -15.79 -9.69
C LEU A 240 1.30 -16.88 -10.14
N LEU A 241 2.52 -16.82 -9.65
CA LEU A 241 3.52 -17.85 -9.92
C LEU A 241 3.41 -18.97 -8.89
N GLY A 242 3.37 -20.22 -9.35
CA GLY A 242 3.17 -21.39 -8.48
C GLY A 242 1.70 -21.81 -8.40
N THR A 243 1.22 -22.08 -7.19
CA THR A 243 -0.15 -22.55 -6.95
C THR A 243 -1.18 -21.48 -7.37
N PRO A 244 -2.17 -21.80 -8.24
CA PRO A 244 -3.22 -20.87 -8.64
C PRO A 244 -4.10 -20.41 -7.47
N ALA A 245 -4.77 -19.26 -7.61
CA ALA A 245 -5.63 -18.71 -6.55
C ALA A 245 -6.79 -19.66 -6.19
N ASP A 246 -7.42 -20.32 -7.17
CA ASP A 246 -8.47 -21.31 -6.89
C ASP A 246 -7.95 -22.48 -6.04
N ALA A 247 -6.71 -22.93 -6.26
CA ALA A 247 -6.14 -24.03 -5.49
C ALA A 247 -5.78 -23.60 -4.06
N ILE A 248 -5.32 -22.37 -3.86
CA ILE A 248 -5.17 -21.77 -2.52
C ILE A 248 -6.52 -21.72 -1.81
N ASP A 249 -7.55 -21.23 -2.51
CA ASP A 249 -8.88 -21.06 -1.95
C ASP A 249 -9.55 -22.38 -1.58
N ARG A 250 -9.44 -23.41 -2.43
CA ARG A 250 -9.92 -24.77 -2.10
C ARG A 250 -9.28 -25.33 -0.84
N ALA A 251 -8.02 -24.98 -0.57
CA ALA A 251 -7.30 -25.45 0.61
C ALA A 251 -7.68 -24.68 1.89
N GLU A 252 -8.11 -23.42 1.77
CA GLU A 252 -8.53 -22.58 2.91
C GLU A 252 -10.04 -22.68 3.22
N ASP A 253 -10.86 -23.02 2.23
CA ASP A 253 -12.30 -23.20 2.38
C ASP A 253 -12.64 -24.60 2.91
N ARG A 254 -13.32 -24.64 4.07
CA ARG A 254 -13.66 -25.88 4.77
C ARG A 254 -14.63 -26.79 4.02
N GLU A 255 -15.47 -26.25 3.14
CA GLU A 255 -16.43 -27.02 2.36
C GLU A 255 -15.82 -27.54 1.05
N ARG A 256 -14.79 -26.85 0.55
CA ARG A 256 -14.10 -27.22 -0.71
C ARG A 256 -12.92 -28.18 -0.51
N PHE A 257 -12.39 -28.30 0.70
CA PHE A 257 -11.27 -29.19 1.06
C PHE A 257 -11.68 -30.67 1.10
#